data_AF-A0A965UTL6-F1
#
_entry.id   AF-A0A965UTL6-F1
#
_cell.length_a   1.000
_cell.length_b   1.000
_cell.length_c   1.000
_cell.angle_alpha   90.00
_cell.angle_beta   90.00
_cell.angle_gamma   90.00
#
_symmetry.space_group_name_H-M   'P 1'
#
loop_
_entity.id
_entity.type
_entity.pdbx_description
1 polymer ?
#
loop_
_entity_poly.entity_id
_entity_poly.type
_entity_poly.pdbx_seq_one_letter_code
_entity_poly.pdbx_strand_id
1 'polypeptide(L)'
;MAAPVTSAATFSAGGGGITYASNIFGEWVQVHDNVSNTAIGASVLLNPGSYSSVDIHPLIINVGTKIRLITKFDDAVTTITTSPVVRVLGANQVPDTSGVYPTGTIFWRLDAATFNAAGTTVSSLAGSPQAIQSTGLSITTPTSNDGYELRGAKAVLVLVQTDSSFVTLNPAAAEFPIVAQVL
;
A
#
# COMPACT_ATOMS: atom_id res chain seq x y z
N MET A 1 -24.56 14.74 -30.40
CA MET A 1 -23.32 14.22 -29.80
C MET A 1 -22.95 15.12 -28.62
N ALA A 2 -23.12 14.65 -27.39
CA ALA A 2 -22.66 15.38 -26.21
C ALA A 2 -21.22 14.94 -25.90
N ALA A 3 -20.34 15.91 -25.65
CA ALA A 3 -18.95 15.67 -25.27
C ALA A 3 -18.88 14.99 -23.88
N PRO A 4 -17.86 14.14 -23.61
CA PRO A 4 -17.68 13.53 -22.31
C PRO A 4 -17.29 14.59 -21.26
N VAL A 5 -17.98 14.60 -20.12
CA VAL A 5 -17.62 15.43 -18.98
C VAL A 5 -16.42 14.79 -18.29
N THR A 6 -15.22 15.32 -18.52
CA THR A 6 -14.03 14.99 -17.74
C THR A 6 -13.62 16.20 -16.91
N SER A 7 -14.07 16.25 -15.67
CA SER A 7 -13.29 16.84 -14.60
C SER A 7 -13.53 16.00 -13.35
N ALA A 8 -12.46 15.38 -12.84
CA ALA A 8 -12.46 14.91 -11.46
C ALA A 8 -12.70 16.15 -10.61
N ALA A 9 -13.85 16.22 -9.95
CA ALA A 9 -14.19 17.34 -9.09
C ALA A 9 -13.21 17.37 -7.91
N THR A 10 -12.18 18.19 -8.00
CA THR A 10 -11.34 18.54 -6.86
C THR A 10 -12.18 19.43 -5.94
N PHE A 11 -12.57 18.88 -4.79
CA PHE A 11 -13.15 19.67 -3.71
C PHE A 11 -12.02 20.41 -2.99
N SER A 12 -11.96 21.73 -3.17
CA SER A 12 -11.19 22.60 -2.28
C SER A 12 -12.17 23.14 -1.24
N ALA A 13 -11.90 22.92 0.04
CA ALA A 13 -12.70 23.50 1.12
C ALA A 13 -12.66 25.03 1.01
N GLY A 14 -13.72 25.62 0.46
CA GLY A 14 -13.88 27.06 0.33
C GLY A 14 -14.34 27.66 1.65
N GLY A 15 -13.43 28.34 2.35
CA GLY A 15 -13.77 29.31 3.39
C GLY A 15 -14.43 28.73 4.64
N GLY A 16 -13.62 28.15 5.51
CA GLY A 16 -14.00 27.66 6.84
C GLY A 16 -13.28 26.35 7.13
N GLY A 17 -12.40 26.33 8.14
CA GLY A 17 -11.72 25.10 8.53
C GLY A 17 -12.76 24.04 8.90
N ILE A 18 -12.81 22.93 8.15
CA ILE A 18 -13.67 21.81 8.50
C ILE A 18 -13.00 21.08 9.67
N THR A 19 -13.54 21.28 10.88
CA THR A 19 -13.06 20.60 12.08
C THR A 19 -13.76 19.25 12.19
N TYR A 20 -13.01 18.16 12.04
CA TYR A 20 -13.46 16.83 12.43
C TYR A 20 -12.91 16.50 13.83
N ALA A 21 -13.55 15.55 14.51
CA ALA A 21 -12.99 15.03 15.75
C ALA A 21 -11.62 14.39 15.47
N SER A 22 -10.61 14.75 16.26
CA SER A 22 -9.20 14.40 16.03
C SER A 22 -8.89 12.90 16.02
N ASN A 23 -9.88 12.06 16.40
CA ASN A 23 -9.81 10.61 16.44
C ASN A 23 -10.38 9.92 15.18
N ILE A 24 -10.86 10.66 14.17
CA ILE A 24 -11.49 10.10 12.97
C ILE A 24 -10.56 10.17 11.74
N PHE A 25 -9.38 10.78 11.85
CA PHE A 25 -8.42 10.83 10.75
C PHE A 25 -7.62 9.53 10.69
N GLY A 26 -7.76 8.83 9.57
CA GLY A 26 -6.88 7.73 9.22
C GLY A 26 -5.52 8.22 8.75
N GLU A 27 -4.45 7.72 9.36
CA GLU A 27 -3.08 8.05 8.95
C GLU A 27 -2.63 7.16 7.78
N TRP A 28 -1.79 7.74 6.91
CA TRP A 28 -1.06 7.00 5.90
C TRP A 28 0.18 6.39 6.55
N VAL A 29 0.23 5.07 6.64
CA VAL A 29 1.33 4.33 7.24
C VAL A 29 2.12 3.65 6.12
N GLN A 30 3.43 3.88 6.08
CA GLN A 30 4.31 3.17 5.16
C GLN A 30 4.42 1.72 5.61
N VAL A 31 4.11 0.80 4.70
CA VAL A 31 4.12 -0.65 4.97
C VAL A 31 5.22 -1.37 4.20
N HIS A 32 5.82 -0.70 3.21
CA HIS A 32 6.99 -1.19 2.49
C HIS A 32 7.85 -0.02 1.97
N ASP A 33 9.18 -0.07 2.14
CA ASP A 33 10.09 1.05 1.85
C ASP A 33 10.44 1.20 0.37
N ASN A 34 10.83 0.11 -0.32
CA ASN A 34 11.09 0.18 -1.75
C ASN A 34 10.83 -1.16 -2.45
N VAL A 35 9.86 -1.18 -3.37
CA VAL A 35 9.44 -2.41 -4.09
C VAL A 35 10.09 -2.59 -5.47
N SER A 36 11.05 -1.73 -5.82
CA SER A 36 11.77 -1.79 -7.11
C SER A 36 12.90 -2.81 -7.16
N ASN A 37 13.33 -3.32 -6.01
CA ASN A 37 14.53 -4.16 -5.90
C ASN A 37 14.33 -5.39 -4.99
N THR A 38 13.10 -5.76 -4.62
CA THR A 38 12.83 -6.61 -3.44
C THR A 38 11.77 -7.71 -3.63
N ALA A 39 11.81 -8.46 -4.73
CA ALA A 39 10.89 -9.56 -4.97
C ALA A 39 11.18 -10.72 -4.02
N ILE A 40 10.14 -11.16 -3.34
CA ILE A 40 10.23 -12.20 -2.34
C ILE A 40 10.04 -13.57 -3.01
N GLY A 41 10.89 -14.52 -2.64
CA GLY A 41 10.84 -15.88 -3.14
C GLY A 41 9.51 -16.58 -2.82
N ALA A 42 9.08 -17.46 -3.72
CA ALA A 42 7.78 -18.15 -3.61
C ALA A 42 7.60 -18.94 -2.30
N SER A 43 8.68 -19.51 -1.74
CA SER A 43 8.63 -20.23 -0.46
C SER A 43 8.27 -19.32 0.72
N VAL A 44 8.79 -18.10 0.73
CA VAL A 44 8.46 -17.09 1.74
C VAL A 44 7.02 -16.60 1.58
N LEU A 45 6.57 -16.41 0.34
CA LEU A 45 5.19 -16.02 0.07
C LEU A 45 4.16 -17.08 0.50
N LEU A 46 4.59 -18.32 0.73
CA LEU A 46 3.80 -19.42 1.31
C LEU A 46 3.94 -19.52 2.84
N ASN A 47 5.07 -19.07 3.39
CA ASN A 47 5.33 -19.06 4.82
C ASN A 47 5.92 -17.70 5.27
N PRO A 48 5.07 -16.67 5.42
CA PRO A 48 5.53 -15.31 5.68
C PRO A 48 6.12 -15.11 7.08
N GLY A 49 5.76 -15.97 8.05
CA GLY A 49 6.19 -15.81 9.45
C GLY A 49 7.69 -15.99 9.70
N SER A 50 8.43 -16.56 8.75
CA SER A 50 9.89 -16.73 8.84
C SER A 50 10.67 -15.66 8.08
N TYR A 51 10.00 -14.69 7.46
CA TYR A 51 10.66 -13.64 6.70
C TYR A 51 10.98 -12.44 7.57
N SER A 52 12.20 -11.94 7.44
CA SER A 52 12.68 -10.75 8.13
C SER A 52 13.28 -9.82 7.08
N SER A 53 12.74 -8.61 6.96
CA SER A 53 13.30 -7.53 6.16
C SER A 53 13.13 -6.22 6.92
N VAL A 54 14.12 -5.34 6.78
CA VAL A 54 14.04 -3.96 7.30
C VAL A 54 13.09 -3.10 6.47
N ASP A 55 12.82 -3.49 5.22
CA ASP A 55 11.98 -2.73 4.30
C ASP A 55 10.48 -2.96 4.53
N ILE A 56 10.09 -3.86 5.44
CA ILE A 56 8.69 -4.23 5.65
C ILE A 56 8.25 -3.83 7.04
N HIS A 57 7.15 -3.08 7.08
CA HIS A 57 6.59 -2.53 8.31
C HIS A 57 5.18 -3.09 8.54
N PRO A 58 5.01 -4.00 9.51
CA PRO A 58 3.69 -4.50 9.87
C PRO A 58 2.78 -3.37 10.34
N LEU A 59 1.63 -3.21 9.69
CA LEU A 59 0.61 -2.27 10.10
C LEU A 59 -0.23 -2.87 11.23
N ILE A 60 -0.22 -2.24 12.40
CA ILE A 60 -1.05 -2.68 13.53
C ILE A 60 -2.48 -2.17 13.34
N ILE A 61 -3.44 -3.08 13.50
CA ILE A 61 -4.84 -2.86 13.19
C ILE A 61 -5.65 -2.66 14.47
N ASN A 62 -6.46 -1.61 14.49
CA ASN A 62 -7.46 -1.37 15.51
C ASN A 62 -8.84 -1.88 15.07
N VAL A 63 -9.76 -2.03 16.01
CA VAL A 63 -11.12 -2.50 15.73
C VAL A 63 -11.81 -1.53 14.76
N GLY A 64 -12.40 -2.06 13.70
CA GLY A 64 -13.14 -1.28 12.71
C GLY A 64 -12.31 -0.67 11.59
N THR A 65 -10.98 -0.85 11.60
CA THR A 65 -10.12 -0.35 10.53
C THR A 65 -10.41 -1.04 9.20
N LYS A 66 -10.49 -0.25 8.13
CA LYS A 66 -10.28 -0.73 6.77
C LYS A 66 -8.93 -0.26 6.28
N ILE A 67 -8.34 -0.98 5.32
CA ILE A 67 -7.07 -0.54 4.72
C ILE A 67 -7.21 -0.36 3.22
N ARG A 68 -6.50 0.63 2.71
CA ARG A 68 -6.36 0.89 1.28
C ARG A 68 -4.88 0.98 0.95
N LEU A 69 -4.44 0.30 -0.10
CA LEU A 69 -3.04 0.35 -0.53
C LEU A 69 -2.88 1.30 -1.71
N ILE A 70 -1.88 2.16 -1.61
CA ILE A 70 -1.38 3.01 -2.70
C ILE A 70 0.13 2.82 -2.82
N THR A 71 0.68 3.16 -3.98
CA THR A 71 2.13 3.36 -4.11
C THR A 71 2.43 4.83 -4.19
N LYS A 72 3.50 5.27 -3.53
CA LYS A 72 4.08 6.60 -3.73
C LYS A 72 5.31 6.48 -4.62
N PHE A 73 5.56 7.52 -5.40
CA PHE A 73 6.73 7.61 -6.25
C PHE A 73 7.29 9.02 -6.26
N ASP A 74 8.61 9.12 -6.41
CA ASP A 74 9.28 10.39 -6.67
C ASP A 74 8.73 11.04 -7.95
N ASP A 75 8.53 12.36 -7.93
CA ASP A 75 8.04 13.12 -9.09
C ASP A 75 8.96 13.03 -10.32
N ALA A 76 10.23 12.62 -10.15
CA ALA A 76 11.14 12.32 -11.23
C ALA A 76 10.81 11.00 -11.97
N VAL A 77 9.91 10.16 -11.44
CA VAL A 77 9.41 8.95 -12.14
C VAL A 77 8.45 9.37 -13.24
N THR A 78 8.84 9.10 -14.49
CA THR A 78 8.06 9.50 -15.68
C THR A 78 7.28 8.36 -16.30
N THR A 79 7.67 7.12 -16.04
CA THR A 79 7.02 5.94 -16.61
C THR A 79 7.21 4.75 -15.68
N ILE A 80 6.14 3.98 -15.47
CA ILE A 80 6.20 2.69 -14.79
C ILE A 80 6.12 1.62 -15.88
N THR A 81 7.20 0.85 -16.02
CA THR A 81 7.32 -0.19 -17.06
C THR A 81 6.74 -1.51 -16.59
N THR A 82 6.90 -1.82 -15.30
CA THR A 82 6.31 -2.99 -14.66
C THR A 82 5.74 -2.60 -13.30
N SER A 83 4.43 -2.82 -13.12
CA SER A 83 3.76 -2.62 -11.83
C SER A 83 4.09 -3.79 -10.87
N PRO A 84 4.44 -3.52 -9.60
CA PRO A 84 4.70 -4.56 -8.63
C PRO A 84 3.43 -5.36 -8.31
N VAL A 85 3.59 -6.65 -8.07
CA VAL A 85 2.53 -7.52 -7.57
C VAL A 85 2.80 -7.78 -6.10
N VAL A 86 1.80 -7.57 -5.25
CA VAL A 86 1.92 -7.76 -3.80
C VAL A 86 0.92 -8.76 -3.25
N ARG A 87 1.25 -9.35 -2.11
CA ARG A 87 0.32 -10.10 -1.28
C ARG A 87 0.03 -9.32 -0.02
N VAL A 88 -1.26 -9.20 0.31
CA VAL A 88 -1.71 -8.53 1.52
C VAL A 88 -2.11 -9.61 2.51
N LEU A 89 -1.36 -9.68 3.61
CA LEU A 89 -1.48 -10.74 4.58
C LEU A 89 -2.00 -10.18 5.90
N GLY A 90 -3.05 -10.78 6.43
CA GLY A 90 -3.53 -10.52 7.78
C GLY A 90 -2.96 -11.56 8.74
N ALA A 91 -2.53 -11.11 9.91
CA ALA A 91 -2.08 -11.96 10.99
C ALA A 91 -3.04 -11.86 12.19
N ASN A 92 -3.31 -12.99 12.86
CA ASN A 92 -4.12 -13.02 14.08
C ASN A 92 -3.41 -12.50 15.33
N GLN A 93 -2.11 -12.21 15.23
CA GLN A 93 -1.27 -11.69 16.30
C GLN A 93 -0.49 -10.47 15.81
N VAL A 94 0.02 -9.71 16.77
CA VAL A 94 0.92 -8.58 16.57
C VAL A 94 2.36 -9.11 16.73
N PRO A 95 3.34 -8.64 15.93
CA PRO A 95 4.74 -8.95 16.17
C PRO A 95 5.21 -8.38 17.52
N ASP A 96 6.25 -8.98 18.10
CA ASP A 96 6.87 -8.45 19.32
C ASP A 96 7.68 -7.17 19.05
N THR A 97 8.32 -6.63 20.10
CA THR A 97 9.16 -5.42 20.01
C THR A 97 10.37 -5.59 19.08
N SER A 98 10.71 -6.82 18.71
CA SER A 98 11.77 -7.16 17.77
C SER A 98 11.25 -7.40 16.35
N GLY A 99 9.95 -7.20 16.11
CA GLY A 99 9.31 -7.42 14.82
C GLY A 99 8.99 -8.88 14.51
N VAL A 100 9.13 -9.79 15.49
CA VAL A 100 8.95 -11.23 15.29
C VAL A 100 7.53 -11.65 15.65
N TYR A 101 6.88 -12.38 14.76
CA TYR A 101 5.57 -12.95 15.03
C TYR A 101 5.67 -14.15 15.99
N PRO A 102 4.80 -14.25 17.01
CA PRO A 102 4.76 -15.39 17.91
C PRO A 102 4.59 -16.72 17.16
N THR A 103 5.20 -17.78 17.68
CA THR A 103 4.98 -19.14 17.14
C THR A 103 3.49 -19.49 17.19
N GLY A 104 2.96 -20.06 16.11
CA GLY A 104 1.54 -20.35 15.97
C GLY A 104 0.69 -19.18 15.44
N THR A 105 1.32 -18.07 15.02
CA THR A 105 0.64 -17.02 14.26
C THR A 105 0.05 -17.61 12.98
N ILE A 106 -1.23 -17.32 12.76
CA ILE A 106 -1.96 -17.73 11.57
C ILE A 106 -2.00 -16.54 10.63
N PHE A 107 -1.62 -16.79 9.37
CA PHE A 107 -1.68 -15.82 8.29
C PHE A 107 -2.77 -16.19 7.29
N TRP A 108 -3.45 -15.17 6.76
CA TRP A 108 -4.42 -15.33 5.68
C TRP A 108 -4.23 -14.23 4.63
N ARG A 109 -4.64 -14.53 3.40
CA ARG A 109 -4.71 -13.53 2.34
C ARG A 109 -5.92 -12.63 2.57
N LEU A 110 -5.69 -11.33 2.58
CA LEU A 110 -6.72 -10.29 2.59
C LEU A 110 -7.11 -9.90 1.17
N ASP A 111 -6.18 -10.03 0.23
CA ASP A 111 -6.38 -9.66 -1.16
C ASP A 111 -6.89 -10.81 -2.06
N ALA A 112 -6.96 -12.03 -1.54
CA ALA A 112 -7.42 -13.19 -2.29
C ALA A 112 -8.15 -14.21 -1.42
N ALA A 113 -8.97 -15.04 -2.07
CA ALA A 113 -9.69 -16.13 -1.40
C ALA A 113 -8.79 -17.32 -1.02
N THR A 114 -7.66 -17.51 -1.71
CA THR A 114 -6.76 -18.65 -1.49
C THR A 114 -5.30 -18.18 -1.39
N PHE A 115 -4.48 -18.92 -0.64
CA PHE A 115 -3.09 -18.54 -0.40
C PHE A 115 -2.22 -18.61 -1.67
N ASN A 116 -2.57 -19.49 -2.59
CA ASN A 116 -1.85 -19.74 -3.85
C ASN A 116 -2.30 -18.83 -5.00
N ALA A 117 -3.33 -17.99 -4.81
CA ALA A 117 -3.76 -17.05 -5.83
C ALA A 117 -2.64 -16.04 -6.17
N ALA A 118 -2.69 -15.53 -7.40
CA ALA A 118 -1.87 -14.39 -7.79
C ALA A 118 -2.01 -13.23 -6.80
N GLY A 119 -0.96 -12.44 -6.64
CA GLY A 119 -1.02 -11.21 -5.85
C GLY A 119 -1.83 -10.12 -6.54
N THR A 120 -2.06 -9.03 -5.82
CA THR A 120 -2.66 -7.82 -6.34
C THR A 120 -1.61 -6.95 -6.98
N THR A 121 -1.81 -6.57 -8.24
CA THR A 121 -0.98 -5.56 -8.89
C THR A 121 -1.25 -4.19 -8.28
N VAL A 122 -0.21 -3.51 -7.81
CA VAL A 122 -0.28 -2.13 -7.36
C VAL A 122 0.34 -1.26 -8.46
N SER A 123 -0.41 -0.25 -8.94
CA SER A 123 -0.01 0.82 -9.88
C SER A 123 -0.64 0.77 -11.28
N SER A 124 -1.14 1.95 -11.69
CA SER A 124 -0.97 2.47 -13.04
C SER A 124 -0.68 3.97 -12.98
N LEU A 125 0.20 4.46 -13.85
CA LEU A 125 0.53 5.90 -14.03
C LEU A 125 -0.59 6.64 -14.79
N ALA A 126 -1.85 6.26 -14.57
CA ALA A 126 -2.98 6.71 -15.36
C ALA A 126 -3.71 7.86 -14.63
N GLY A 127 -3.41 9.07 -15.06
CA GLY A 127 -4.05 10.31 -14.59
C GLY A 127 -3.06 11.20 -13.85
N SER A 128 -3.21 12.52 -14.02
CA SER A 128 -2.38 13.53 -13.36
C SER A 128 -2.15 13.19 -11.89
N PRO A 129 -0.95 13.47 -11.31
CA PRO A 129 -0.69 13.30 -9.89
C PRO A 129 -1.91 13.72 -9.07
N GLN A 130 -2.56 12.75 -8.40
CA GLN A 130 -3.62 13.07 -7.46
C GLN A 130 -2.89 13.78 -6.32
N ALA A 131 -3.00 15.10 -6.28
CA ALA A 131 -2.30 15.96 -5.34
C ALA A 131 -2.82 15.72 -3.91
N ILE A 132 -2.40 14.60 -3.29
CA ILE A 132 -2.33 14.50 -1.84
C ILE A 132 -1.00 15.12 -1.47
N GLN A 133 -1.10 16.27 -0.80
CA GLN A 133 -0.10 17.30 -0.53
C GLN A 133 1.18 16.81 0.19
N SER A 134 2.01 15.99 -0.45
CA SER A 134 3.44 15.95 -0.12
C SER A 134 4.21 16.48 -1.31
N THR A 135 4.81 17.67 -1.16
CA THR A 135 5.73 18.24 -2.15
C THR A 135 6.79 17.20 -2.53
N GLY A 136 6.88 16.87 -3.83
CA GLY A 136 7.91 15.99 -4.39
C GLY A 136 7.51 14.53 -4.59
N LEU A 137 6.28 14.13 -4.22
CA LEU A 137 5.80 12.76 -4.41
C LEU A 137 4.43 12.72 -5.10
N SER A 138 4.29 11.76 -6.00
CA SER A 138 3.06 11.43 -6.68
C SER A 138 2.53 10.08 -6.20
N ILE A 139 1.20 9.86 -6.29
CA ILE A 139 0.54 8.66 -5.78
C ILE A 139 -0.27 7.94 -6.86
N THR A 140 -0.39 6.62 -6.74
CA THR A 140 -1.20 5.80 -7.66
C THR A 140 -2.68 5.84 -7.29
N THR A 141 -3.51 5.36 -8.22
CA THR A 141 -4.83 4.89 -7.83
C THR A 141 -4.72 3.75 -6.80
N PRO A 142 -5.66 3.69 -5.86
CA PRO A 142 -5.65 2.66 -4.83
C PRO A 142 -6.09 1.30 -5.39
N THR A 143 -5.59 0.23 -4.79
CA THR A 143 -5.89 -1.15 -5.23
C THR A 143 -7.35 -1.56 -5.06
N SER A 144 -8.06 -0.93 -4.12
CA SER A 144 -9.49 -1.12 -3.87
C SER A 144 -10.13 0.21 -3.47
N ASN A 145 -11.33 0.47 -3.97
CA ASN A 145 -12.12 1.62 -3.55
C ASN A 145 -12.88 1.40 -2.24
N ASP A 146 -13.17 0.13 -1.93
CA ASP A 146 -13.92 -0.25 -0.72
C ASP A 146 -13.01 -0.65 0.46
N GLY A 147 -11.70 -0.68 0.20
CA GLY A 147 -10.67 -1.20 1.12
C GLY A 147 -10.63 -2.73 1.16
N TYR A 148 -9.77 -3.28 2.00
CA TYR A 148 -9.73 -4.72 2.30
C TYR A 148 -10.47 -5.03 3.59
N GLU A 149 -11.22 -6.13 3.59
CA GLU A 149 -11.78 -6.71 4.81
C GLU A 149 -10.68 -7.42 5.59
N LEU A 150 -10.45 -7.01 6.84
CA LEU A 150 -9.29 -7.47 7.62
C LEU A 150 -9.47 -8.86 8.25
N ARG A 151 -10.67 -9.45 8.19
CA ARG A 151 -10.97 -10.82 8.67
C ARG A 151 -10.48 -11.11 10.10
N GLY A 152 -10.55 -10.11 10.98
CA GLY A 152 -10.09 -10.23 12.37
C GLY A 152 -8.57 -10.14 12.55
N ALA A 153 -7.84 -9.63 11.55
CA ALA A 153 -6.40 -9.43 11.65
C ALA A 153 -6.08 -8.35 12.69
N LYS A 154 -5.01 -8.59 13.45
CA LYS A 154 -4.43 -7.63 14.40
C LYS A 154 -3.22 -6.92 13.82
N ALA A 155 -2.57 -7.52 12.82
CA ALA A 155 -1.52 -6.91 12.05
C ALA A 155 -1.68 -7.25 10.57
N VAL A 156 -1.22 -6.35 9.70
CA VAL A 156 -1.19 -6.54 8.25
C VAL A 156 0.23 -6.40 7.75
N LEU A 157 0.61 -7.31 6.87
CA LEU A 157 1.90 -7.35 6.20
C LEU A 157 1.67 -7.25 4.69
N VAL A 158 2.52 -6.49 4.00
CA VAL A 158 2.51 -6.43 2.53
C VAL A 158 3.83 -6.99 2.03
N LEU A 159 3.76 -8.07 1.25
CA LEU A 159 4.92 -8.73 0.66
C LEU A 159 4.94 -8.53 -0.85
N VAL A 160 6.10 -8.14 -1.39
CA VAL A 160 6.30 -7.96 -2.82
C VAL A 160 6.56 -9.31 -3.48
N GLN A 161 5.66 -9.76 -4.33
CA GLN A 161 5.81 -11.00 -5.10
C GLN A 161 6.62 -10.77 -6.38
N THR A 162 6.46 -9.62 -7.04
CA THR A 162 7.26 -9.25 -8.21
C THR A 162 7.72 -7.82 -8.07
N ASP A 163 8.97 -7.57 -8.47
CA ASP A 163 9.57 -6.24 -8.47
C ASP A 163 8.82 -5.26 -9.36
N SER A 164 8.92 -3.99 -9.00
CA SER A 164 8.57 -2.89 -9.91
C SER A 164 9.75 -2.52 -10.80
N SER A 165 9.46 -1.95 -11.96
CA SER A 165 10.47 -1.28 -12.78
C SER A 165 9.90 0.03 -13.33
N PHE A 166 10.75 1.06 -13.36
CA PHE A 166 10.35 2.40 -13.78
C PHE A 166 11.52 3.18 -14.38
N VAL A 167 11.19 4.29 -15.04
CA VAL A 167 12.15 5.22 -15.62
C VAL A 167 12.13 6.52 -14.82
N THR A 168 13.31 6.93 -14.31
CA THR A 168 13.51 8.21 -13.62
C THR A 168 14.26 9.19 -14.49
N LEU A 169 13.95 10.48 -14.33
CA LEU A 169 14.74 11.57 -14.91
C LEU A 169 16.04 11.84 -14.13
N ASN A 170 16.12 11.39 -12.88
CA ASN A 170 17.31 11.49 -12.03
C ASN A 170 17.45 10.24 -11.14
N PRO A 171 18.49 9.40 -11.29
CA PRO A 171 18.62 8.12 -10.59
C PRO A 171 18.95 8.24 -9.10
N ALA A 172 19.32 9.42 -8.59
CA ALA A 172 19.77 9.60 -7.21
C ALA A 172 18.67 9.68 -6.14
N ALA A 173 17.37 9.64 -6.51
CA ALA A 173 16.23 9.88 -5.60
C ALA A 173 15.10 8.83 -5.69
N ALA A 174 15.36 7.67 -6.30
CA ALA A 174 14.31 6.73 -6.67
C ALA A 174 13.80 5.87 -5.49
N GLU A 175 12.81 6.37 -4.75
CA GLU A 175 12.03 5.57 -3.79
C GLU A 175 10.64 5.23 -4.36
N PHE A 176 10.21 3.99 -4.14
CA PHE A 176 8.90 3.47 -4.58
C PHE A 176 8.21 2.73 -3.43
N PRO A 177 7.85 3.43 -2.33
CA PRO A 177 7.26 2.80 -1.16
C PRO A 177 5.78 2.46 -1.38
N ILE A 178 5.31 1.42 -0.69
CA ILE A 178 3.87 1.13 -0.55
C ILE A 178 3.40 1.71 0.77
N VAL A 179 2.30 2.45 0.69
CA VAL A 179 1.69 3.10 1.84
C VAL A 179 0.24 2.64 1.95
N ALA A 180 -0.15 2.31 3.18
CA ALA A 180 -1.50 1.93 3.53
C ALA A 180 -2.21 3.13 4.15
N GLN A 181 -3.41 3.45 3.67
CA GLN A 181 -4.34 4.30 4.42
C GLN A 181 -5.09 3.43 5.39
N VAL A 182 -5.08 3.82 6.66
CA VAL A 182 -6.11 3.39 7.61
C VAL A 182 -7.38 4.19 7.26
N LEU A 183 -8.50 3.52 7.05
CA LEU A 183 -9.81 4.11 6.76
C LEU A 183 -10.78 3.85 7.93
#